data_AF-A0A7X9HT05-F1
#
_entry.id   AF-A0A7X9HT05-F1
#
_cell.length_a   1.000
_cell.length_b   1.000
_cell.length_c   1.000
_cell.angle_alpha   90.00
_cell.angle_beta   90.00
_cell.angle_gamma   90.00
#
_symmetry.space_group_name_H-M   'P 1'
#
loop_
_entity.id
_entity.type
_entity.pdbx_description
1 polymer ?
#
loop_
_entity_poly.entity_id
_entity_poly.type
_entity_poly.pdbx_seq_one_letter_code
_entity_poly.pdbx_strand_id
1 'polypeptide(L)'
;MKTYKVIYSGNASRFRNFNSEVNANSEREAVENVFQRVMDENYFPQEDGSIKDCDGNELATPTDTTIYYDGGCFTAEEIENEE
;
A
#
# COMPACT_ATOMS: atom_id res chain seq x y z
N MET A 1 -14.98 10.37 0.47
CA MET A 1 -14.41 9.09 0.02
C MET A 1 -14.17 9.18 -1.46
N LYS A 2 -12.98 8.80 -1.90
CA LYS A 2 -12.58 8.78 -3.30
C LYS A 2 -12.11 7.37 -3.66
N THR A 3 -12.16 7.04 -4.94
CA THR A 3 -11.64 5.77 -5.43
C THR A 3 -10.16 5.94 -5.75
N TYR A 4 -9.35 5.03 -5.23
CA TYR A 4 -7.92 4.98 -5.49
C TYR A 4 -7.57 3.65 -6.14
N LYS A 5 -6.71 3.71 -7.15
CA LYS A 5 -6.09 2.55 -7.76
C LYS A 5 -4.72 2.33 -7.15
N VAL A 6 -4.58 1.26 -6.38
CA VAL A 6 -3.30 0.81 -5.84
C VAL A 6 -2.62 -0.08 -6.84
N ILE A 7 -1.38 0.25 -7.19
CA ILE A 7 -0.51 -0.56 -8.04
C ILE A 7 0.77 -0.91 -7.29
N TYR A 8 1.41 -1.99 -7.70
CA TYR A 8 2.74 -2.35 -7.23
C TYR A 8 3.76 -2.15 -8.34
N SER A 9 4.82 -1.41 -8.04
CA SER A 9 5.97 -1.22 -8.92
C SER A 9 7.19 -1.87 -8.29
N GLY A 10 7.66 -2.98 -8.86
CA GLY A 10 8.79 -3.73 -8.33
C GLY A 10 9.04 -5.07 -9.02
N ASN A 11 9.98 -5.83 -8.47
CA ASN A 11 10.39 -7.13 -9.01
C ASN A 11 9.68 -8.32 -8.36
N ALA A 12 8.88 -8.10 -7.30
CA ALA A 12 8.12 -9.17 -6.66
C ALA A 12 7.17 -9.84 -7.66
N SER A 13 7.49 -11.07 -8.06
CA SER A 13 6.76 -11.79 -9.10
C SER A 13 5.29 -12.03 -8.75
N ARG A 14 4.97 -12.09 -7.45
CA ARG A 14 3.61 -12.23 -6.92
C ARG A 14 2.70 -11.05 -7.26
N PHE A 15 3.27 -9.87 -7.47
CA PHE A 15 2.54 -8.63 -7.75
C PHE A 15 2.72 -8.13 -9.19
N ARG A 16 3.16 -9.02 -10.09
CA ARG A 16 3.31 -8.66 -11.50
C ARG A 16 1.94 -8.29 -12.10
N ASN A 17 1.84 -7.08 -12.65
CA ASN A 17 0.58 -6.47 -13.15
C ASN A 17 -0.51 -6.29 -12.07
N PHE A 18 -0.11 -6.25 -10.79
CA PHE A 18 -1.05 -6.04 -9.70
C PHE A 18 -1.65 -4.63 -9.77
N ASN A 19 -2.97 -4.58 -9.71
CA ASN A 19 -3.74 -3.37 -9.49
C ASN A 19 -5.00 -3.71 -8.68
N SER A 20 -5.40 -2.82 -7.79
CA SER A 20 -6.58 -2.98 -6.96
C SER A 20 -7.24 -1.64 -6.71
N GLU A 21 -8.56 -1.57 -6.84
CA GLU A 21 -9.32 -0.35 -6.60
C GLU A 21 -9.93 -0.39 -5.20
N VAL A 22 -9.77 0.69 -4.45
CA VAL A 22 -10.25 0.80 -3.08
C VAL A 22 -10.79 2.20 -2.81
N ASN A 23 -11.85 2.27 -2.01
CA ASN A 23 -12.37 3.53 -1.51
C ASN A 23 -11.62 3.92 -0.24
N ALA A 24 -11.01 5.10 -0.24
CA ALA A 24 -10.29 5.64 0.91
C ALA A 24 -10.46 7.16 1.00
N ASN A 25 -9.97 7.77 2.07
CA ASN A 25 -9.93 9.22 2.23
C ASN A 25 -8.57 9.80 1.82
N SER A 26 -7.52 8.98 1.75
CA SER A 26 -6.18 9.37 1.32
C SER A 26 -5.48 8.23 0.58
N GLU A 27 -4.44 8.57 -0.18
CA GLU A 27 -3.56 7.61 -0.87
C GLU A 27 -2.95 6.61 0.13
N ARG A 28 -2.50 7.11 1.29
CA ARG A 28 -1.94 6.28 2.36
C ARG A 28 -2.94 5.23 2.84
N GLU A 29 -4.16 5.66 3.17
CA GLU A 29 -5.22 4.76 3.62
C GLU A 29 -5.59 3.74 2.52
N ALA A 30 -5.54 4.14 1.24
CA ALA A 30 -5.77 3.22 0.13
C ALA A 30 -4.68 2.13 0.04
N VAL A 31 -3.41 2.53 0.08
CA VAL A 31 -2.28 1.59 0.05
C VAL A 31 -2.34 0.63 1.23
N GLU A 32 -2.56 1.14 2.44
CA GLU A 32 -2.69 0.31 3.64
C GLU A 32 -3.84 -0.69 3.54
N ASN A 33 -5.01 -0.25 3.08
CA ASN A 33 -6.17 -1.13 2.92
C ASN A 33 -5.93 -2.28 1.95
N VAL A 34 -5.18 -2.02 0.87
CA VAL A 34 -4.83 -3.06 -0.09
C VAL A 34 -3.71 -3.94 0.46
N PHE A 35 -2.69 -3.33 1.06
CA PHE A 35 -1.53 -4.04 1.60
C PHE A 35 -1.94 -5.01 2.71
N GLN A 36 -2.76 -4.60 3.69
CA GLN A 36 -3.26 -5.50 4.73
C GLN A 36 -4.04 -6.69 4.15
N ARG A 37 -4.75 -6.51 3.02
CA ARG A 37 -5.52 -7.60 2.39
C ARG A 37 -4.64 -8.62 1.69
N VAL A 38 -3.54 -8.19 1.07
CA VAL A 38 -2.66 -9.07 0.28
C VAL A 38 -1.45 -9.57 1.07
N MET A 39 -1.09 -8.88 2.14
CA MET A 39 0.12 -9.04 2.95
C MET A 39 -0.18 -8.82 4.45
N ASP A 40 -1.27 -9.39 4.96
CA ASP A 40 -1.62 -9.39 6.39
C ASP A 40 -0.45 -9.87 7.26
N GLU A 41 0.24 -10.93 6.84
CA GLU A 41 1.41 -11.51 7.54
C GLU A 41 2.63 -10.58 7.60
N ASN A 42 2.66 -9.50 6.81
CA ASN A 42 3.76 -8.53 6.75
C ASN A 42 3.30 -7.09 7.06
N TYR A 43 2.08 -6.90 7.59
CA TYR A 43 1.54 -5.58 7.93
C TYR A 43 1.53 -5.40 9.45
N PHE A 44 2.60 -4.79 9.99
CA PHE A 44 2.71 -4.48 11.41
C PHE A 44 2.71 -2.96 11.64
N PRO A 45 1.53 -2.33 11.75
CA PRO A 45 1.43 -0.92 12.07
C PRO A 45 1.97 -0.65 13.49
N GLN A 46 2.72 0.43 13.63
CA GLN A 46 3.34 0.86 14.88
C GLN A 46 2.56 2.05 15.49
N GLU A 47 2.74 2.28 16.80
CA GLU A 47 2.08 3.40 17.50
C GLU A 47 2.53 4.79 17.00
N ASP A 48 3.73 4.88 16.41
CA ASP A 48 4.25 6.12 15.83
C ASP A 48 3.68 6.42 14.43
N GLY A 49 2.88 5.50 13.85
CA GLY A 49 2.32 5.59 12.51
C GLY A 49 3.20 4.98 11.41
N SER A 50 4.38 4.45 11.75
CA SER A 50 5.19 3.68 10.81
C SER A 50 4.59 2.28 10.59
N ILE A 51 4.95 1.65 9.49
CA ILE A 51 4.57 0.27 9.19
C ILE A 51 5.85 -0.54 9.05
N LYS A 52 5.89 -1.69 9.72
CA LYS A 52 7.00 -2.64 9.64
C LYS A 52 6.55 -3.99 9.10
N ASP A 53 7.50 -4.77 8.61
CA ASP A 53 7.29 -6.18 8.29
C ASP A 53 7.50 -7.09 9.52
N CYS A 54 7.31 -8.39 9.32
CA CYS A 54 7.48 -9.40 10.36
C CYS A 54 8.92 -9.51 10.90
N ASP A 55 9.92 -9.07 10.13
CA ASP A 55 11.33 -9.04 10.50
C ASP A 55 11.72 -7.71 11.18
N GLY A 56 10.79 -6.75 11.28
CA GLY A 56 10.99 -5.43 11.88
C GLY A 56 11.62 -4.39 10.95
N ASN A 57 11.70 -4.66 9.64
CA ASN A 57 12.13 -3.68 8.66
C ASN A 57 11.03 -2.65 8.44
N GLU A 58 11.43 -1.39 8.30
CA GLU A 58 10.51 -0.30 7.99
C GLU A 58 10.04 -0.39 6.54
N LEU A 59 8.73 -0.56 6.36
CA LEU A 59 8.08 -0.54 5.05
C LEU A 59 7.59 0.85 4.69
N ALA A 60 7.23 1.66 5.68
CA ALA A 60 6.86 3.06 5.48
C ALA A 60 6.91 3.88 6.76
N THR A 61 7.23 5.15 6.62
CA THR A 61 7.14 6.15 7.69
C THR A 61 5.72 6.70 7.84
N PRO A 62 5.40 7.44 8.93
CA PRO A 62 4.08 8.05 9.14
C PRO A 62 3.72 9.11 8.10
N THR A 63 4.73 9.66 7.42
CA THR A 63 4.57 10.71 6.39
C THR A 63 4.53 10.15 4.97
N ASP A 64 4.88 8.87 4.78
CA ASP A 64 4.89 8.26 3.46
C ASP A 64 3.48 7.91 3.00
N THR A 65 3.19 8.20 1.74
CA THR A 65 1.94 7.77 1.08
C THR A 65 2.07 6.38 0.47
N THR A 66 3.27 5.81 0.47
CA THR A 66 3.61 4.54 -0.18
C THR A 66 4.08 3.50 0.84
N ILE A 67 4.04 2.22 0.46
CA ILE A 67 4.58 1.12 1.27
C ILE A 67 5.62 0.38 0.44
N TYR A 68 6.87 0.34 0.90
CA TYR A 68 7.93 -0.43 0.28
C TYR A 68 7.78 -1.92 0.57
N TYR A 69 8.07 -2.75 -0.42
CA TYR A 69 8.04 -4.19 -0.27
C TYR A 69 8.89 -4.90 -1.33
N ASP A 70 9.80 -5.76 -0.88
CA ASP A 70 10.61 -6.67 -1.73
C ASP A 70 11.27 -5.97 -2.94
N GLY A 71 11.96 -4.86 -2.67
CA GLY A 71 12.65 -4.07 -3.70
C GLY A 71 11.73 -3.28 -4.65
N GLY A 72 10.44 -3.17 -4.31
CA GLY A 72 9.46 -2.32 -4.98
C GLY A 72 8.66 -1.48 -3.99
N CYS A 73 7.57 -0.88 -4.47
CA CYS A 73 6.65 -0.13 -3.64
C CYS A 73 5.21 -0.22 -4.15
N PHE A 74 4.26 -0.13 -3.20
CA PHE A 74 2.85 0.08 -3.45
C PHE A 74 2.56 1.58 -3.45
N THR A 75 1.89 2.04 -4.50
CA THR A 75 1.47 3.42 -4.70
C THR A 75 -0.02 3.45 -4.99
N ALA A 76 -0.72 4.45 -4.49
CA ALA A 76 -2.12 4.70 -4.84
C ALA A 76 -2.21 5.93 -5.75
N GLU A 77 -3.05 5.85 -6.77
CA GLU A 77 -3.42 6.97 -7.63
C GLU A 77 -4.93 7.20 -7.53
N GLU A 78 -5.35 8.43 -7.30
CA GLU A 78 -6.77 8.79 -7.34
C GLU A 78 -7.31 8.60 -8.75
N ILE A 79 -8.43 7.89 -8.87
CA ILE A 79 -9.12 7.72 -10.16
C ILE A 79 -10.50 8.37 -10.08
N GLU A 80 -10.78 9.26 -11.02
CA GLU A 80 -12.13 9.76 -11.23
C GLU A 80 -12.89 8.68 -12.02
N ASN A 81 -13.92 8.09 -11.40
CA ASN A 81 -14.88 7.30 -12.16
C ASN A 81 -15.69 8.29 -12.99
N GLU A 82 -15.31 8.48 -14.26
CA GLU A 82 -16.19 9.08 -15.26
C GLU A 82 -17.39 8.13 -15.43
N GLU A 83 -18.56 8.52 -14.91
CA GLU A 83 -19.85 7.84 -15.12
C GLU A 83 -20.30 7.90 -16.59
#